data_AF-A0A8T3WXD4-F1
#
_entry.id   AF-A0A8T3WXD4-F1
#
_cell.length_a   1.000
_cell.length_b   1.000
_cell.length_c   1.000
_cell.angle_alpha   90.00
_cell.angle_beta   90.00
_cell.angle_gamma   90.00
#
_symmetry.space_group_name_H-M   'P 1'
#
loop_
_entity.id
_entity.type
_entity.pdbx_description
1 polymer ?
#
loop_
_entity_poly.entity_id
_entity_poly.type
_entity_poly.pdbx_seq_one_letter_code
_entity_poly.pdbx_strand_id
1 'polypeptide(L)'
;MQGEYQSASSIGRIGEPVFDRHNDRVKGFCTTVLEHSDGAMPFIEQARIVRDWRYASRITLRFVTRYPLAERTCLASSGIRKPNCFSPLGNFYSRGFETEYIPLSGEWQGYGVQYFGENSARRIEQGNAVLKEDEIVFESLRTATSRDPFSKASERGYVTELGIRSDGDIRQLFRLYQAVYRDYVFPLTEENVAELVETPTSIVALARHGSGSIVSVAIAEIAEIETSRGLLRISELSDEATDPSHRSNGLNQACVATLVNELLGRYGNDIHLIFEEDRACSRGVNQQSANLGFRYAGRLNRHCRIDADRDVEVEGPYEDLNVWFLPR
;
A
#
# COMPACT_ATOMS: atom_id res chain seq x y z
N MET A 1 -25.14 -9.24 -17.06
CA MET A 1 -24.17 -9.21 -15.96
C MET A 1 -22.92 -8.51 -16.46
N GLN A 2 -22.93 -7.17 -16.45
CA GLN A 2 -21.80 -6.30 -16.76
C GLN A 2 -21.75 -5.32 -15.60
N GLY A 3 -20.71 -5.38 -14.78
CA GLY A 3 -20.58 -4.53 -13.58
C GLY A 3 -19.63 -5.07 -12.50
N GLU A 4 -18.55 -5.78 -12.86
CA GLU A 4 -17.64 -6.40 -11.87
C GLU A 4 -16.19 -5.89 -11.91
N TYR A 5 -15.92 -4.76 -12.58
CA TYR A 5 -14.66 -4.03 -12.44
C TYR A 5 -14.97 -2.61 -11.98
N GLN A 6 -15.28 -2.47 -10.69
CA GLN A 6 -14.85 -1.26 -10.00
C GLN A 6 -13.48 -1.62 -9.45
N SER A 7 -12.45 -0.95 -9.97
CA SER A 7 -11.13 -0.95 -9.34
C SER A 7 -11.35 -0.40 -7.94
N ALA A 8 -11.52 -1.31 -6.97
CA ALA A 8 -11.59 -0.88 -5.59
C ALA A 8 -10.22 -0.27 -5.27
N SER A 9 -10.23 0.99 -4.86
CA SER A 9 -9.28 1.66 -3.96
C SER A 9 -8.17 0.76 -3.37
N SER A 10 -6.94 1.26 -3.32
CA SER A 10 -5.81 0.61 -2.64
C SER A 10 -6.13 0.23 -1.18
N ILE A 11 -6.79 1.15 -0.47
CA ILE A 11 -7.34 1.02 0.89
C ILE A 11 -8.46 -0.04 0.99
N GLY A 12 -9.05 -0.43 -0.14
CA GLY A 12 -10.16 -1.37 -0.24
C GLY A 12 -11.51 -0.67 -0.07
N ARG A 13 -12.60 -1.41 -0.28
CA ARG A 13 -13.94 -0.84 -0.17
C ARG A 13 -14.25 -0.52 1.31
N ILE A 14 -14.73 0.69 1.55
CA ILE A 14 -15.13 1.16 2.88
C ILE A 14 -16.46 0.52 3.27
N GLY A 15 -16.52 -0.07 4.46
CA GLY A 15 -17.74 -0.62 5.05
C GLY A 15 -18.09 -2.04 4.62
N GLU A 16 -17.45 -2.61 3.60
CA GLU A 16 -17.68 -4.00 3.20
C GLU A 16 -16.44 -4.64 2.53
N PRO A 17 -16.18 -5.95 2.75
CA PRO A 17 -15.15 -6.67 2.03
C PRO A 17 -15.53 -6.93 0.58
N VAL A 18 -14.60 -6.70 -0.35
CA VAL A 18 -14.77 -6.92 -1.79
C VAL A 18 -13.69 -7.85 -2.34
N PHE A 19 -14.04 -8.67 -3.32
CA PHE A 19 -13.07 -9.51 -4.03
C PHE A 19 -12.36 -8.72 -5.12
N ASP A 20 -11.05 -8.54 -4.93
CA ASP A 20 -10.10 -8.09 -5.93
C ASP A 20 -9.63 -9.31 -6.73
N ARG A 21 -10.24 -9.48 -7.91
CA ARG A 21 -9.97 -10.62 -8.78
C ARG A 21 -8.53 -10.63 -9.29
N HIS A 22 -7.97 -9.47 -9.61
CA HIS A 22 -6.63 -9.38 -10.18
C HIS A 22 -5.59 -9.83 -9.16
N ASN A 23 -5.71 -9.34 -7.93
CA ASN A 23 -4.83 -9.74 -6.83
C ASN A 23 -5.26 -11.04 -6.15
N ASP A 24 -6.30 -11.76 -6.60
CA ASP A 24 -6.85 -12.98 -5.97
C ASP A 24 -7.05 -12.84 -4.44
N ARG A 25 -7.65 -11.73 -4.03
CA ARG A 25 -7.69 -11.29 -2.63
C ARG A 25 -9.03 -10.66 -2.26
N VAL A 26 -9.50 -10.88 -1.05
CA VAL A 26 -10.59 -10.08 -0.46
C VAL A 26 -9.99 -8.92 0.32
N LYS A 27 -10.42 -7.69 0.05
CA LYS A 27 -9.96 -6.49 0.76
C LYS A 27 -11.10 -5.62 1.27
N GLY A 28 -10.89 -4.88 2.35
CA GLY A 28 -11.90 -3.95 2.86
C GLY A 28 -11.43 -3.14 4.07
N PHE A 29 -12.14 -2.05 4.34
CA PHE A 29 -11.90 -1.18 5.48
C PHE A 29 -13.12 -1.17 6.40
N CYS A 30 -12.94 -1.53 7.67
CA CYS A 30 -14.02 -1.53 8.66
C CYS A 30 -14.29 -0.12 9.18
N THR A 31 -15.53 0.36 9.12
CA THR A 31 -15.95 1.68 9.62
C THR A 31 -16.20 1.71 11.13
N THR A 32 -16.30 0.55 11.77
CA THR A 32 -16.47 0.45 13.22
C THR A 32 -15.12 0.55 13.91
N VAL A 33 -14.97 1.54 14.79
CA VAL A 33 -13.79 1.65 15.66
C VAL A 33 -13.83 0.54 16.71
N LEU A 34 -12.75 -0.22 16.81
CA LEU A 34 -12.66 -1.39 17.67
C LEU A 34 -11.91 -1.08 18.98
N GLU A 35 -12.54 -1.40 20.10
CA GLU A 35 -11.91 -1.40 21.42
C GLU A 35 -11.43 -2.80 21.83
N HIS A 36 -11.99 -3.86 21.20
CA HIS A 36 -11.69 -5.26 21.48
C HIS A 36 -11.68 -6.11 20.19
N SER A 37 -10.90 -7.20 20.18
CA SER A 37 -10.75 -8.08 19.01
C SER A 37 -12.06 -8.71 18.55
N ASP A 38 -12.98 -8.97 19.48
CA ASP A 38 -14.23 -9.68 19.18
C ASP A 38 -15.15 -8.83 18.30
N GLY A 39 -14.99 -7.49 18.31
CA GLY A 39 -15.70 -6.58 17.42
C GLY A 39 -15.30 -6.69 15.94
N ALA A 40 -14.12 -7.25 15.64
CA ALA A 40 -13.68 -7.46 14.26
C ALA A 40 -14.35 -8.67 13.59
N MET A 41 -14.82 -9.64 14.39
CA MET A 41 -15.27 -10.94 13.89
C MET A 41 -16.40 -10.85 12.86
N PRO A 42 -17.45 -10.01 13.01
CA PRO A 42 -18.49 -9.91 11.99
C PRO A 42 -17.95 -9.52 10.61
N PHE A 43 -17.00 -8.57 10.55
CA PHE A 43 -16.39 -8.11 9.30
C PHE A 43 -15.43 -9.16 8.72
N ILE A 44 -14.67 -9.86 9.57
CA ILE A 44 -13.82 -10.98 9.16
C ILE A 44 -14.64 -12.12 8.57
N GLU A 45 -15.76 -12.49 9.20
CA GLU A 45 -16.63 -13.56 8.69
C GLU A 45 -17.27 -13.19 7.36
N GLN A 46 -17.68 -11.93 7.19
CA GLN A 46 -18.15 -11.43 5.89
C GLN A 46 -17.06 -11.59 4.81
N ALA A 47 -15.81 -11.24 5.14
CA ALA A 47 -14.69 -11.40 4.21
C ALA A 47 -14.41 -12.88 3.89
N ARG A 48 -14.53 -13.78 4.87
CA ARG A 48 -14.38 -15.23 4.68
C ARG A 48 -15.47 -15.80 3.78
N ILE A 49 -16.72 -15.35 3.92
CA ILE A 49 -17.81 -15.74 3.00
C ILE A 49 -17.47 -15.34 1.56
N VAL A 50 -17.02 -14.11 1.33
CA VAL A 50 -16.60 -13.64 0.00
C VAL A 50 -15.41 -14.46 -0.52
N ARG A 51 -14.41 -14.70 0.34
CA ARG A 51 -13.22 -15.50 0.00
C ARG A 51 -13.62 -16.91 -0.43
N ASP A 52 -14.45 -17.59 0.35
CA ASP A 52 -14.82 -18.99 0.10
C ASP A 52 -15.68 -19.10 -1.16
N TRP A 53 -16.57 -18.13 -1.40
CA TRP A 53 -17.38 -18.09 -2.62
C TRP A 53 -16.56 -17.82 -3.89
N ARG A 54 -15.51 -16.99 -3.79
CA ARG A 54 -14.63 -16.62 -4.92
C ARG A 54 -13.34 -17.44 -5.01
N TYR A 55 -13.10 -18.34 -4.06
CA TYR A 55 -11.86 -19.10 -3.90
C TYR A 55 -10.60 -18.22 -3.76
N ALA A 56 -10.73 -17.05 -3.13
CA ALA A 56 -9.62 -16.11 -3.01
C ALA A 56 -8.47 -16.67 -2.15
N SER A 57 -7.21 -16.34 -2.49
CA SER A 57 -6.04 -16.81 -1.74
C SER A 57 -5.66 -15.97 -0.53
N ARG A 58 -6.15 -14.73 -0.43
CA ARG A 58 -5.83 -13.82 0.67
C ARG A 58 -7.07 -13.05 1.16
N ILE A 59 -7.07 -12.73 2.45
CA ILE A 59 -7.89 -11.67 3.05
C ILE A 59 -6.95 -10.57 3.56
N THR A 60 -7.28 -9.31 3.30
CA THR A 60 -6.63 -8.12 3.86
C THR A 60 -7.70 -7.16 4.33
N LEU A 61 -7.83 -6.97 5.65
CA LEU A 61 -8.79 -6.02 6.20
C LEU A 61 -8.04 -4.97 7.01
N ARG A 62 -8.56 -3.75 7.00
CA ARG A 62 -8.04 -2.64 7.81
C ARG A 62 -9.07 -2.27 8.87
N PHE A 63 -8.60 -2.05 10.08
CA PHE A 63 -9.42 -1.70 11.23
C PHE A 63 -8.85 -0.49 11.95
N VAL A 64 -9.71 0.38 12.44
CA VAL A 64 -9.31 1.42 13.39
C VAL A 64 -9.44 0.86 14.80
N THR A 65 -8.35 0.88 15.56
CA THR A 65 -8.27 0.24 16.88
C THR A 65 -7.66 1.20 17.90
N ARG A 66 -8.14 1.18 19.14
CA ARG A 66 -7.58 2.02 20.22
C ARG A 66 -6.22 1.53 20.71
N TYR A 67 -6.06 0.23 20.78
CA TYR A 67 -4.81 -0.43 21.13
C TYR A 67 -4.52 -1.48 20.07
N PRO A 68 -3.25 -1.78 19.79
CA PRO A 68 -2.91 -2.93 18.95
C PRO A 68 -3.65 -4.16 19.48
N LEU A 69 -4.56 -4.68 18.67
CA LEU A 69 -5.29 -5.89 19.02
C LEU A 69 -4.25 -7.01 19.02
N ALA A 70 -4.07 -7.61 20.20
CA ALA A 70 -3.13 -8.70 20.37
C ALA A 70 -3.44 -9.79 19.34
N GLU A 71 -2.40 -10.40 18.78
CA GLU A 71 -2.55 -11.70 18.17
C GLU A 71 -3.30 -12.59 19.16
N ARG A 72 -4.51 -13.06 18.81
CA ARG A 72 -4.89 -14.37 19.31
C ARG A 72 -3.98 -15.34 18.57
N THR A 73 -2.75 -15.47 19.07
CA THR A 73 -1.77 -16.46 18.65
C THR A 73 -2.48 -17.81 18.60
N CYS A 74 -2.74 -18.30 17.40
CA CYS A 74 -2.58 -19.72 17.18
C CYS A 74 -1.06 -19.93 17.18
N LEU A 75 -0.50 -20.21 18.37
CA LEU A 75 0.91 -20.55 18.59
C LEU A 75 1.46 -21.40 17.45
N ALA A 76 2.45 -20.89 16.73
CA ALA A 76 3.44 -21.68 16.02
C ALA A 76 4.85 -21.06 16.12
N SER A 77 5.16 -20.42 17.24
CA SER A 77 6.54 -20.15 17.66
C SER A 77 7.08 -21.37 18.42
N SER A 78 7.29 -22.47 17.70
CA SER A 78 8.13 -23.63 18.02
C SER A 78 7.83 -24.66 16.95
N GLY A 79 8.84 -25.42 16.52
CA GLY A 79 8.76 -26.43 15.45
C GLY A 79 7.84 -27.63 15.72
N ILE A 80 6.64 -27.41 16.25
CA ILE A 80 5.58 -28.39 16.44
C ILE A 80 4.36 -27.88 15.68
N ARG A 81 4.14 -28.47 14.50
CA ARG A 81 2.88 -28.38 13.76
C ARG A 81 1.73 -28.66 14.71
N LYS A 82 0.92 -27.65 15.04
CA LYS A 82 -0.44 -27.89 15.54
C LYS A 82 -1.38 -27.87 14.34
N PRO A 83 -2.01 -29.00 14.01
CA PRO A 83 -2.96 -29.05 12.92
C PRO A 83 -4.29 -28.43 13.38
N ASN A 84 -4.97 -27.77 12.45
CA ASN A 84 -6.43 -27.61 12.38
C ASN A 84 -7.04 -26.29 12.88
N CYS A 85 -7.30 -25.40 11.92
CA CYS A 85 -8.63 -24.83 11.77
C CYS A 85 -9.12 -25.22 10.38
N PHE A 86 -9.93 -26.26 10.32
CA PHE A 86 -10.49 -26.78 9.07
C PHE A 86 -11.47 -25.78 8.48
N SER A 87 -11.23 -25.34 7.24
CA SER A 87 -12.36 -25.06 6.35
C SER A 87 -12.90 -26.41 5.84
N PRO A 88 -14.19 -26.51 5.48
CA PRO A 88 -14.76 -27.73 4.88
C PRO A 88 -14.04 -28.19 3.60
N LEU A 89 -13.15 -27.35 3.04
CA LEU A 89 -12.42 -27.55 1.78
C LEU A 89 -10.93 -27.94 1.99
N GLY A 90 -10.47 -28.19 3.21
CA GLY A 90 -9.13 -28.75 3.45
C GLY A 90 -7.93 -27.81 3.19
N ASN A 91 -8.17 -26.50 3.07
CA ASN A 91 -7.10 -25.51 2.88
C ASN A 91 -6.57 -24.98 4.23
N PHE A 92 -5.24 -25.06 4.44
CA PHE A 92 -4.57 -24.44 5.59
C PHE A 92 -4.29 -22.95 5.31
N TYR A 93 -4.57 -22.10 6.30
CA TYR A 93 -4.30 -20.66 6.24
C TYR A 93 -3.44 -20.21 7.43
N SER A 94 -2.46 -19.33 7.19
CA SER A 94 -1.91 -18.47 8.25
C SER A 94 -2.87 -17.30 8.46
N ARG A 95 -3.14 -16.94 9.72
CA ARG A 95 -4.15 -15.93 10.07
C ARG A 95 -3.76 -15.15 11.31
N GLY A 96 -4.12 -13.87 11.33
CA GLY A 96 -3.96 -13.02 12.50
C GLY A 96 -4.19 -11.56 12.18
N PHE A 97 -4.34 -10.76 13.24
CA PHE A 97 -3.97 -9.36 13.13
C PHE A 97 -2.49 -9.30 12.82
N GLU A 98 -2.14 -8.59 11.76
CA GLU A 98 -0.75 -8.38 11.42
C GLU A 98 -0.16 -7.39 12.47
N THR A 99 1.15 -7.48 12.72
CA THR A 99 1.83 -6.69 13.77
C THR A 99 1.86 -5.18 13.50
N GLU A 100 1.50 -4.80 12.28
CA GLU A 100 1.51 -3.47 11.71
C GLU A 100 0.38 -2.63 12.32
N TYR A 101 0.73 -1.88 13.37
CA TYR A 101 -0.13 -0.88 13.98
C TYR A 101 0.39 0.51 13.62
N ILE A 102 -0.39 1.25 12.84
CA ILE A 102 -0.05 2.60 12.38
C ILE A 102 -0.78 3.63 13.25
N PRO A 103 -0.09 4.42 14.09
CA PRO A 103 -0.74 5.39 14.94
C PRO A 103 -1.39 6.51 14.12
N LEU A 104 -2.59 6.92 14.53
CA LEU A 104 -3.29 8.08 13.98
C LEU A 104 -2.90 9.36 14.74
N SER A 105 -3.00 10.49 14.05
CA SER A 105 -2.67 11.83 14.55
C SER A 105 -3.93 12.70 14.81
N GLY A 106 -3.74 13.91 15.34
CA GLY A 106 -4.83 14.87 15.57
C GLY A 106 -5.83 14.39 16.63
N GLU A 107 -7.12 14.58 16.39
CA GLU A 107 -8.20 14.16 17.30
C GLU A 107 -8.35 12.63 17.46
N TRP A 108 -7.65 11.89 16.60
CA TRP A 108 -7.55 10.43 16.60
C TRP A 108 -6.34 9.91 17.40
N GLN A 109 -5.61 10.79 18.11
CA GLN A 109 -4.50 10.38 18.97
C GLN A 109 -4.94 9.29 19.96
N GLY A 110 -4.12 8.24 20.08
CA GLY A 110 -4.43 7.05 20.87
C GLY A 110 -5.28 6.01 20.13
N TYR A 111 -5.48 6.16 18.83
CA TYR A 111 -6.00 5.15 17.92
C TYR A 111 -4.96 4.86 16.84
N GLY A 112 -5.15 3.76 16.12
CA GLY A 112 -4.30 3.35 15.01
C GLY A 112 -5.04 2.51 13.99
N VAL A 113 -4.53 2.50 12.75
CA VAL A 113 -4.95 1.54 11.73
C VAL A 113 -4.15 0.26 11.93
N GLN A 114 -4.84 -0.88 11.98
CA GLN A 114 -4.23 -2.19 12.08
C GLN A 114 -4.74 -3.11 10.97
N TYR A 115 -3.83 -3.91 10.43
CA TYR A 115 -4.11 -4.88 9.38
C TYR A 115 -4.54 -6.22 9.96
N PHE A 116 -5.39 -6.91 9.21
CA PHE A 116 -5.70 -8.32 9.42
C PHE A 116 -5.43 -9.07 8.12
N GLY A 117 -4.64 -10.12 8.23
CA GLY A 117 -4.20 -10.95 7.12
C GLY A 117 -4.63 -12.39 7.28
N GLU A 118 -5.16 -12.99 6.22
CA GLU A 118 -5.21 -14.45 6.10
C GLU A 118 -4.63 -14.89 4.75
N ASN A 119 -3.54 -15.65 4.75
CA ASN A 119 -2.93 -16.21 3.54
C ASN A 119 -3.23 -17.71 3.44
N SER A 120 -3.69 -18.15 2.28
CA SER A 120 -3.72 -19.58 1.95
C SER A 120 -2.29 -20.14 1.85
N ALA A 121 -2.14 -21.45 2.06
CA ALA A 121 -0.83 -22.12 1.98
C ALA A 121 -0.05 -21.85 0.67
N ARG A 122 -0.74 -21.59 -0.45
CA ARG A 122 -0.12 -21.22 -1.73
C ARG A 122 0.51 -19.82 -1.78
N ARG A 123 0.31 -19.00 -0.75
CA ARG A 123 0.93 -17.67 -0.58
C ARG A 123 2.01 -17.65 0.51
N ILE A 124 2.43 -18.80 1.02
CA ILE A 124 3.49 -18.85 2.03
C ILE A 124 4.84 -18.91 1.31
N GLU A 125 5.70 -17.92 1.55
CA GLU A 125 7.09 -17.88 1.09
C GLU A 125 7.87 -19.09 1.63
N GLN A 126 8.64 -19.76 0.77
CA GLN A 126 9.47 -20.92 1.17
C GLN A 126 10.97 -20.62 1.18
N GLY A 127 11.38 -19.40 0.79
CA GLY A 127 12.78 -19.00 0.69
C GLY A 127 13.26 -17.98 1.73
N ASN A 128 14.50 -17.52 1.52
CA ASN A 128 15.19 -16.51 2.37
C ASN A 128 14.90 -15.07 1.95
N ALA A 129 13.89 -14.82 1.11
CA ALA A 129 13.56 -13.48 0.61
C ALA A 129 13.31 -12.49 1.76
N VAL A 130 12.53 -12.93 2.77
CA VAL A 130 12.16 -12.14 3.94
C VAL A 130 13.39 -11.54 4.66
N LEU A 131 14.46 -12.33 4.83
CA LEU A 131 15.69 -11.85 5.49
C LEU A 131 16.40 -10.77 4.68
N LYS A 132 16.42 -10.88 3.35
CA LYS A 132 17.03 -9.88 2.47
C LYS A 132 16.19 -8.61 2.39
N GLU A 133 14.87 -8.74 2.44
CA GLU A 133 13.95 -7.60 2.52
C GLU A 133 14.08 -6.89 3.87
N ASP A 134 14.33 -7.61 4.97
CA ASP A 134 14.68 -7.02 6.27
C ASP A 134 15.97 -6.20 6.16
N GLU A 135 17.00 -6.75 5.52
CA GLU A 135 18.26 -6.03 5.26
C GLU A 135 18.04 -4.73 4.48
N ILE A 136 17.12 -4.71 3.50
CA ILE A 136 16.75 -3.49 2.78
C ILE A 136 16.18 -2.42 3.72
N VAL A 137 15.26 -2.79 4.61
CA VAL A 137 14.65 -1.86 5.57
C VAL A 137 15.71 -1.33 6.54
N PHE A 138 16.49 -2.23 7.13
CA PHE A 138 17.54 -1.86 8.09
C PHE A 138 18.55 -0.91 7.46
N GLU A 139 19.02 -1.22 6.25
CA GLU A 139 19.96 -0.38 5.54
C GLU A 139 19.33 0.98 5.18
N SER A 140 18.09 0.99 4.68
CA SER A 140 17.36 2.22 4.35
C SER A 140 17.26 3.17 5.55
N LEU A 141 16.90 2.63 6.72
CA LEU A 141 16.84 3.39 7.98
C LEU A 141 18.23 3.88 8.43
N ARG A 142 19.25 3.04 8.29
CA ARG A 142 20.63 3.35 8.70
C ARG A 142 21.25 4.44 7.83
N THR A 143 20.96 4.47 6.53
CA THR A 143 21.53 5.42 5.57
C THR A 143 20.61 6.58 5.21
N ALA A 144 19.44 6.66 5.84
CA ALA A 144 18.49 7.75 5.64
C ALA A 144 19.16 9.12 5.85
N THR A 145 18.93 10.05 4.91
CA THR A 145 19.41 11.43 5.00
C THR A 145 18.27 12.42 4.91
N SER A 146 18.21 13.38 5.84
CA SER A 146 17.23 14.48 5.80
C SER A 146 17.74 15.62 4.90
N ARG A 147 17.94 15.32 3.63
CA ARG A 147 18.28 16.34 2.61
C ARG A 147 16.99 16.91 2.02
N ASP A 148 17.09 18.12 1.47
CA ASP A 148 16.02 18.70 0.67
C ASP A 148 15.61 17.72 -0.45
N PRO A 149 14.37 17.19 -0.42
CA PRO A 149 13.93 16.17 -1.37
C PRO A 149 13.88 16.66 -2.82
N PHE A 150 13.91 17.97 -3.06
CA PHE A 150 13.84 18.58 -4.39
C PHE A 150 15.22 18.89 -5.00
N SER A 151 16.26 19.01 -4.18
CA SER A 151 17.59 19.46 -4.58
C SER A 151 18.17 18.63 -5.74
N LYS A 152 18.25 17.31 -5.57
CA LYS A 152 18.84 16.42 -6.58
C LYS A 152 18.09 16.43 -7.92
N ALA A 153 16.77 16.52 -7.87
CA ALA A 153 15.93 16.57 -9.07
C ALA A 153 16.13 17.91 -9.81
N SER A 154 16.05 19.02 -9.09
CA SER A 154 16.22 20.36 -9.67
C SER A 154 17.63 20.60 -10.23
N GLU A 155 18.69 20.17 -9.53
CA GLU A 155 20.08 20.23 -10.00
C GLU A 155 20.30 19.48 -11.33
N ARG A 156 19.46 18.48 -11.61
CA ARG A 156 19.52 17.68 -12.84
C ARG A 156 18.50 18.13 -13.90
N GLY A 157 17.86 19.29 -13.69
CA GLY A 157 16.95 19.90 -14.67
C GLY A 157 15.56 19.28 -14.72
N TYR A 158 15.14 18.61 -13.65
CA TYR A 158 13.77 18.13 -13.52
C TYR A 158 12.89 19.14 -12.77
N VAL A 159 11.60 19.17 -13.11
CA VAL A 159 10.60 19.98 -12.44
C VAL A 159 9.48 19.07 -11.95
N THR A 160 9.12 19.21 -10.67
CA THR A 160 7.99 18.50 -10.08
C THR A 160 6.76 19.39 -10.04
N GLU A 161 5.59 18.84 -10.38
CA GLU A 161 4.32 19.57 -10.47
C GLU A 161 3.13 18.69 -10.07
N LEU A 162 2.00 19.33 -9.76
CA LEU A 162 0.74 18.64 -9.44
C LEU A 162 -0.19 18.59 -10.65
N GLY A 163 -0.91 17.48 -10.77
CA GLY A 163 -2.05 17.30 -11.67
C GLY A 163 -1.72 16.88 -13.10
N ILE A 164 -2.75 16.41 -13.79
CA ILE A 164 -2.73 16.03 -15.21
C ILE A 164 -3.17 17.25 -16.04
N ARG A 165 -2.47 17.54 -17.15
CA ARG A 165 -2.81 18.71 -18.00
C ARG A 165 -3.67 18.38 -19.20
N SER A 166 -3.61 17.13 -19.68
CA SER A 166 -4.31 16.69 -20.89
C SER A 166 -4.31 15.16 -21.00
N ASP A 167 -5.11 14.62 -21.90
CA ASP A 167 -5.06 13.22 -22.32
C ASP A 167 -3.66 12.81 -22.83
N GLY A 168 -2.85 13.77 -23.28
CA GLY A 168 -1.46 13.53 -23.67
C GLY A 168 -0.57 13.12 -22.50
N ASP A 169 -0.89 13.56 -21.28
CA ASP A 169 -0.20 13.13 -20.06
C ASP A 169 -0.64 11.73 -19.65
N ILE A 170 -1.94 11.40 -19.76
CA ILE A 170 -2.46 10.05 -19.50
C ILE A 170 -1.75 9.02 -20.39
N ARG A 171 -1.58 9.32 -21.69
CA ARG A 171 -0.80 8.48 -22.62
C ARG A 171 0.67 8.36 -22.25
N GLN A 172 1.28 9.41 -21.68
CA GLN A 172 2.65 9.34 -21.20
C GLN A 172 2.77 8.48 -19.95
N LEU A 173 1.83 8.62 -19.01
CA LEU A 173 1.77 7.80 -17.79
C LEU A 173 1.55 6.34 -18.12
N PHE A 174 0.64 6.02 -19.03
CA PHE A 174 0.44 4.66 -19.51
C PHE A 174 1.75 4.04 -20.04
N ARG A 175 2.50 4.77 -20.89
CA ARG A 175 3.80 4.31 -21.39
C ARG A 175 4.84 4.17 -20.28
N LEU A 176 4.85 5.09 -19.31
CA LEU A 176 5.73 5.03 -18.15
C LEU A 176 5.45 3.77 -17.31
N TYR A 177 4.18 3.50 -16.99
CA TYR A 177 3.79 2.28 -16.27
C TYR A 177 4.20 1.02 -17.03
N GLN A 178 3.98 0.95 -18.34
CA GLN A 178 4.41 -0.19 -19.16
C GLN A 178 5.94 -0.38 -19.20
N ALA A 179 6.71 0.71 -19.08
CA ALA A 179 8.17 0.64 -19.05
C ALA A 179 8.71 0.17 -17.68
N VAL A 180 7.94 0.39 -16.60
CA VAL A 180 8.34 0.04 -15.23
C VAL A 180 7.82 -1.34 -14.81
N TYR A 181 6.59 -1.68 -15.21
CA TYR A 181 5.87 -2.85 -14.73
C TYR A 181 5.58 -3.85 -15.85
N ARG A 182 5.92 -5.11 -15.60
CA ARG A 182 5.52 -6.28 -16.38
C ARG A 182 4.14 -6.80 -15.97
N ASP A 183 3.80 -6.69 -14.68
CA ASP A 183 2.47 -6.92 -14.09
C ASP A 183 2.26 -5.91 -12.96
N TYR A 184 1.02 -5.47 -12.73
CA TYR A 184 0.70 -4.47 -11.72
C TYR A 184 -0.59 -4.82 -10.96
N VAL A 185 -0.95 -4.06 -9.92
CA VAL A 185 -2.09 -4.40 -9.05
C VAL A 185 -3.45 -4.28 -9.75
N PHE A 186 -3.51 -3.65 -10.92
CA PHE A 186 -4.64 -3.62 -11.83
C PHE A 186 -4.16 -3.80 -13.29
N PRO A 187 -5.05 -4.17 -14.24
CA PRO A 187 -4.67 -4.28 -15.64
C PRO A 187 -4.18 -2.95 -16.22
N LEU A 188 -2.95 -2.89 -16.72
CA LEU A 188 -2.40 -1.65 -17.29
C LEU A 188 -3.01 -1.37 -18.67
N THR A 189 -4.05 -0.53 -18.71
CA THR A 189 -4.64 0.05 -19.92
C THR A 189 -4.72 1.57 -19.80
N GLU A 190 -4.87 2.29 -20.91
CA GLU A 190 -5.01 3.75 -20.90
C GLU A 190 -6.26 4.17 -20.09
N GLU A 191 -7.34 3.41 -20.18
CA GLU A 191 -8.58 3.67 -19.44
C GLU A 191 -8.42 3.52 -17.93
N ASN A 192 -7.73 2.47 -17.48
CA ASN A 192 -7.50 2.27 -16.05
C ASN A 192 -6.51 3.32 -15.49
N VAL A 193 -5.53 3.76 -16.29
CA VAL A 193 -4.65 4.88 -15.91
C VAL A 193 -5.43 6.18 -15.84
N ALA A 194 -6.36 6.44 -16.78
CA ALA A 194 -7.25 7.59 -16.72
C ALA A 194 -8.12 7.56 -15.45
N GLU A 195 -8.79 6.43 -15.17
CA GLU A 195 -9.61 6.26 -13.96
C GLU A 195 -8.80 6.55 -12.69
N LEU A 196 -7.57 6.03 -12.61
CA LEU A 196 -6.67 6.25 -11.47
C LEU A 196 -6.36 7.74 -11.22
N VAL A 197 -6.02 8.49 -12.27
CA VAL A 197 -5.54 9.88 -12.14
C VAL A 197 -6.67 10.92 -12.17
N GLU A 198 -7.83 10.57 -12.72
CA GLU A 198 -9.00 11.45 -12.79
C GLU A 198 -9.97 11.26 -11.63
N THR A 199 -9.77 10.21 -10.81
CA THR A 199 -10.57 9.98 -9.61
C THR A 199 -10.49 11.21 -8.68
N PRO A 200 -11.63 11.78 -8.22
CA PRO A 200 -11.64 13.01 -7.42
C PRO A 200 -10.89 12.94 -6.09
N THR A 201 -10.69 11.74 -5.56
CA THR A 201 -9.94 11.48 -4.33
C THR A 201 -8.43 11.29 -4.58
N SER A 202 -7.97 11.36 -5.82
CA SER A 202 -6.56 11.24 -6.20
C SER A 202 -5.90 12.62 -6.33
N ILE A 203 -4.69 12.75 -5.78
CA ILE A 203 -3.79 13.86 -6.07
C ILE A 203 -2.57 13.28 -6.79
N VAL A 204 -2.22 13.82 -7.94
CA VAL A 204 -1.11 13.32 -8.77
C VAL A 204 0.07 14.28 -8.69
N ALA A 205 1.26 13.77 -8.43
CA ALA A 205 2.52 14.49 -8.58
C ALA A 205 3.33 13.90 -9.72
N LEU A 206 3.86 14.76 -10.59
CA LEU A 206 4.63 14.40 -11.77
C LEU A 206 6.02 15.04 -11.70
N ALA A 207 7.06 14.31 -12.11
CA ALA A 207 8.34 14.91 -12.46
C ALA A 207 8.52 14.92 -13.98
N ARG A 208 8.84 16.09 -14.54
CA ARG A 208 9.16 16.26 -15.95
C ARG A 208 10.63 16.51 -16.16
N HIS A 209 11.17 15.91 -17.22
CA HIS A 209 12.48 16.27 -17.75
C HIS A 209 12.38 17.60 -18.53
N GLY A 210 13.50 18.31 -18.74
CA GLY A 210 13.53 19.60 -19.45
C GLY A 210 12.95 19.58 -20.88
N SER A 211 12.75 18.41 -21.47
CA SER A 211 12.02 18.22 -22.74
C SER A 211 10.49 18.27 -22.61
N GLY A 212 9.94 18.35 -21.40
CA GLY A 212 8.50 18.30 -21.10
C GLY A 212 7.92 16.88 -20.90
N SER A 213 8.74 15.84 -21.05
CA SER A 213 8.33 14.44 -20.88
C SER A 213 8.14 14.08 -19.41
N ILE A 214 7.04 13.38 -19.09
CA ILE A 214 6.84 12.81 -17.74
C ILE A 214 7.79 11.63 -17.58
N VAL A 215 8.63 11.67 -16.54
CA VAL A 215 9.63 10.64 -16.24
C VAL A 215 9.44 10.00 -14.87
N SER A 216 8.59 10.59 -14.03
CA SER A 216 8.18 9.99 -12.76
C SER A 216 6.80 10.47 -12.36
N VAL A 217 6.07 9.63 -11.61
CA VAL A 217 4.76 9.90 -11.04
C VAL A 217 4.68 9.29 -9.64
N ALA A 218 3.89 9.91 -8.76
CA ALA A 218 3.34 9.31 -7.55
C ALA A 218 1.90 9.81 -7.39
N ILE A 219 1.05 9.05 -6.70
CA ILE A 219 -0.36 9.39 -6.48
C ILE A 219 -0.67 9.30 -4.99
N ALA A 220 -1.44 10.25 -4.48
CA ALA A 220 -2.05 10.16 -3.16
C ALA A 220 -3.53 9.87 -3.31
N GLU A 221 -4.00 8.73 -2.82
CA GLU A 221 -5.42 8.42 -2.69
C GLU A 221 -5.90 8.85 -1.30
N ILE A 222 -6.97 9.64 -1.23
CA ILE A 222 -7.54 10.14 0.03
C ILE A 222 -8.85 9.40 0.33
N ALA A 223 -8.92 8.78 1.51
CA ALA A 223 -10.15 8.17 2.01
C ALA A 223 -10.73 9.01 3.15
N GLU A 224 -11.96 9.47 2.95
CA GLU A 224 -12.82 10.08 3.95
C GLU A 224 -13.83 9.03 4.43
N ILE A 225 -13.68 8.61 5.68
CA ILE A 225 -14.34 7.44 6.24
C ILE A 225 -15.19 7.89 7.42
N GLU A 226 -16.50 7.87 7.24
CA GLU A 226 -17.44 8.05 8.35
C GLU A 226 -17.38 6.83 9.26
N THR A 227 -16.96 7.04 10.51
CA THR A 227 -16.85 5.98 11.51
C THR A 227 -17.84 6.19 12.65
N SER A 228 -17.90 5.23 13.57
CA SER A 228 -18.64 5.38 14.84
C SER A 228 -18.14 6.51 15.76
N ARG A 229 -16.95 7.08 15.51
CA ARG A 229 -16.33 8.16 16.31
C ARG A 229 -16.37 9.52 15.61
N GLY A 230 -16.57 9.54 14.29
CA GLY A 230 -16.52 10.74 13.47
C GLY A 230 -15.81 10.49 12.14
N LEU A 231 -15.51 11.58 11.42
CA LEU A 231 -14.84 11.54 10.13
C LEU A 231 -13.36 11.22 10.31
N LEU A 232 -12.93 10.05 9.84
CA LEU A 232 -11.53 9.71 9.69
C LEU A 232 -11.09 10.08 8.27
N ARG A 233 -9.94 10.75 8.17
CA ARG A 233 -9.30 11.05 6.88
C ARG A 233 -7.91 10.48 6.87
N ILE A 234 -7.64 9.58 5.93
CA ILE A 234 -6.34 8.95 5.72
C ILE A 234 -5.94 9.09 4.26
N SER A 235 -4.65 9.03 3.96
CA SER A 235 -4.15 9.00 2.60
C SER A 235 -3.07 7.95 2.43
N GLU A 236 -3.22 7.14 1.39
CA GLU A 236 -2.20 6.21 0.91
C GLU A 236 -1.46 6.88 -0.25
N LEU A 237 -0.12 6.89 -0.20
CA LEU A 237 0.73 7.28 -1.32
C LEU A 237 1.13 5.99 -2.05
N SER A 238 0.80 5.95 -3.34
CA SER A 238 0.85 4.73 -4.16
C SER A 238 1.10 5.06 -5.64
N ASP A 239 1.03 4.02 -6.47
CA ASP A 239 1.07 4.13 -7.94
C ASP A 239 2.30 4.85 -8.48
N GLU A 240 3.42 4.63 -7.79
CA GLU A 240 4.67 5.31 -8.06
C GLU A 240 5.45 4.67 -9.20
N ALA A 241 5.82 5.45 -10.21
CA ALA A 241 6.66 4.96 -11.29
C ALA A 241 7.79 5.95 -11.59
N THR A 242 8.97 5.42 -11.93
CA THR A 242 10.09 6.22 -12.43
C THR A 242 10.73 5.50 -13.60
N ASP A 243 10.89 6.21 -14.71
CA ASP A 243 11.52 5.69 -15.91
C ASP A 243 12.90 5.12 -15.55
N PRO A 244 13.22 3.87 -15.93
CA PRO A 244 14.48 3.22 -15.58
C PRO A 244 15.73 4.06 -15.92
N SER A 245 15.71 4.79 -17.03
CA SER A 245 16.82 5.64 -17.48
C SER A 245 16.98 6.93 -16.66
N HIS A 246 15.96 7.29 -15.88
CA HIS A 246 15.93 8.47 -15.03
C HIS A 246 15.96 8.15 -13.52
N ARG A 247 16.12 6.87 -13.13
CA ARG A 247 16.25 6.47 -11.72
C ARG A 247 17.49 7.08 -11.05
N SER A 248 17.49 7.05 -9.72
CA SER A 248 18.57 7.63 -8.89
C SER A 248 18.76 9.15 -9.02
N ASN A 249 17.87 9.87 -9.69
CA ASN A 249 17.87 11.34 -9.78
C ASN A 249 17.05 12.02 -8.67
N GLY A 250 16.50 11.27 -7.71
CA GLY A 250 15.66 11.82 -6.63
C GLY A 250 14.22 12.14 -7.04
N LEU A 251 13.76 11.65 -8.20
CA LEU A 251 12.46 12.01 -8.79
C LEU A 251 11.28 11.52 -7.95
N ASN A 252 11.27 10.23 -7.63
CA ASN A 252 10.24 9.62 -6.81
C ASN A 252 10.14 10.31 -5.43
N GLN A 253 11.29 10.53 -4.76
CA GLN A 253 11.35 11.30 -3.51
C GLN A 253 10.77 12.72 -3.65
N ALA A 254 11.04 13.42 -4.75
CA ALA A 254 10.47 14.74 -5.01
C ALA A 254 8.95 14.70 -5.27
N CYS A 255 8.46 13.70 -6.02
CA CYS A 255 7.02 13.49 -6.24
C CYS A 255 6.29 13.25 -4.92
N VAL A 256 6.78 12.31 -4.10
CA VAL A 256 6.19 12.01 -2.80
C VAL A 256 6.22 13.22 -1.86
N ALA A 257 7.34 13.93 -1.78
CA ALA A 257 7.42 15.17 -1.01
C ALA A 257 6.42 16.24 -1.48
N THR A 258 6.14 16.30 -2.79
CA THR A 258 5.12 17.19 -3.35
C THR A 258 3.72 16.80 -2.87
N LEU A 259 3.39 15.51 -2.88
CA LEU A 259 2.12 15.00 -2.37
C LEU A 259 1.95 15.24 -0.88
N VAL A 260 2.97 14.95 -0.08
CA VAL A 260 2.96 15.21 1.37
C VAL A 260 2.72 16.70 1.63
N ASN A 261 3.45 17.59 0.97
CA ASN A 261 3.25 19.04 1.13
C ASN A 261 1.83 19.47 0.75
N GLU A 262 1.27 18.90 -0.33
CA GLU A 262 -0.09 19.20 -0.77
C GLU A 262 -1.14 18.71 0.24
N LEU A 263 -1.02 17.46 0.72
CA LEU A 263 -1.93 16.90 1.72
C LEU A 263 -1.91 17.71 3.02
N LEU A 264 -0.72 18.06 3.51
CA LEU A 264 -0.55 18.87 4.70
C LEU A 264 -1.06 20.30 4.50
N GLY A 265 -0.84 20.89 3.32
CA GLY A 265 -1.35 22.21 2.98
C GLY A 265 -2.88 22.27 2.88
N ARG A 266 -3.50 21.24 2.30
CA ARG A 266 -4.97 21.15 2.16
C ARG A 266 -5.70 20.84 3.45
N TYR A 267 -5.19 19.88 4.23
CA TYR A 267 -5.93 19.32 5.36
C TYR A 267 -5.35 19.68 6.72
N GLY A 268 -4.12 20.20 6.80
CA GLY A 268 -3.52 20.55 8.09
C GLY A 268 -3.54 19.38 9.05
N ASN A 269 -4.16 19.53 10.23
CA ASN A 269 -4.30 18.45 11.22
C ASN A 269 -5.49 17.50 10.97
N ASP A 270 -6.30 17.78 9.94
CA ASP A 270 -7.49 17.00 9.60
C ASP A 270 -7.19 15.85 8.62
N ILE A 271 -5.92 15.67 8.21
CA ILE A 271 -5.41 14.43 7.61
C ILE A 271 -4.69 13.63 8.69
N HIS A 272 -5.33 12.57 9.15
CA HIS A 272 -4.99 11.86 10.37
C HIS A 272 -3.90 10.80 10.16
N LEU A 273 -3.71 10.37 8.91
CA LEU A 273 -2.66 9.44 8.51
C LEU A 273 -2.23 9.69 7.07
N ILE A 274 -0.92 9.67 6.83
CA ILE A 274 -0.29 9.57 5.51
C ILE A 274 0.64 8.36 5.56
N PHE A 275 0.44 7.39 4.69
CA PHE A 275 1.19 6.13 4.70
C PHE A 275 1.43 5.59 3.28
N GLU A 276 2.36 4.65 3.15
CA GLU A 276 2.72 3.98 1.89
C GLU A 276 2.86 2.47 2.13
N GLU A 277 2.62 1.68 1.08
CA GLU A 277 2.85 0.24 1.06
C GLU A 277 3.92 -0.11 0.02
N ASP A 278 5.19 0.03 0.42
CA ASP A 278 6.35 -0.08 -0.46
C ASP A 278 6.64 -1.53 -0.82
N ARG A 279 7.04 -1.80 -2.06
CA ARG A 279 7.55 -3.13 -2.45
C ARG A 279 8.74 -3.51 -1.56
N ALA A 280 8.62 -4.60 -0.79
CA ALA A 280 9.65 -4.98 0.18
C ALA A 280 10.98 -5.35 -0.49
N CYS A 281 10.91 -5.87 -1.72
CA CYS A 281 12.06 -6.24 -2.53
C CYS A 281 12.77 -5.06 -3.24
N SER A 282 12.34 -3.80 -3.03
CA SER A 282 12.92 -2.62 -3.68
C SER A 282 13.66 -1.71 -2.71
N ARG A 283 14.98 -1.65 -2.83
CA ARG A 283 15.82 -0.76 -2.01
C ARG A 283 15.54 0.71 -2.29
N GLY A 284 15.32 1.05 -3.57
CA GLY A 284 15.11 2.44 -3.99
C GLY A 284 13.88 3.08 -3.33
N VAL A 285 12.75 2.35 -3.31
CA VAL A 285 11.48 2.81 -2.73
C VAL A 285 11.61 2.94 -1.22
N ASN A 286 11.99 1.86 -0.52
CA ASN A 286 12.16 1.89 0.94
C ASN A 286 13.17 2.96 1.41
N GLN A 287 14.21 3.24 0.62
CA GLN A 287 15.16 4.31 0.93
C GLN A 287 14.55 5.71 0.78
N GLN A 288 13.64 5.93 -0.17
CA GLN A 288 12.90 7.20 -0.29
C GLN A 288 11.99 7.42 0.93
N SER A 289 11.20 6.43 1.32
CA SER A 289 10.38 6.48 2.54
C SER A 289 11.21 6.86 3.77
N ALA A 290 12.35 6.18 3.97
CA ALA A 290 13.26 6.49 5.06
C ALA A 290 13.88 7.90 4.97
N ASN A 291 14.26 8.36 3.77
CA ASN A 291 14.81 9.72 3.55
C ASN A 291 13.78 10.83 3.84
N LEU A 292 12.50 10.56 3.56
CA LEU A 292 11.40 11.49 3.82
C LEU A 292 10.93 11.47 5.28
N GLY A 293 11.56 10.66 6.13
CA GLY A 293 11.25 10.60 7.56
C GLY A 293 10.03 9.75 7.90
N PHE A 294 9.55 8.93 6.96
CA PHE A 294 8.54 7.93 7.27
C PHE A 294 9.11 6.89 8.24
N ARG A 295 8.24 6.35 9.09
CA ARG A 295 8.53 5.27 10.03
C ARG A 295 8.02 3.96 9.47
N TYR A 296 8.86 2.94 9.58
CA TYR A 296 8.49 1.57 9.27
C TYR A 296 7.52 1.02 10.33
N ALA A 297 6.38 0.48 9.89
CA ALA A 297 5.37 -0.12 10.76
C ALA A 297 5.36 -1.66 10.71
N GLY A 298 5.92 -2.26 9.66
CA GLY A 298 6.04 -3.72 9.50
C GLY A 298 5.83 -4.17 8.04
N ARG A 299 5.50 -5.45 7.82
CA ARG A 299 5.45 -6.07 6.48
C ARG A 299 4.18 -6.87 6.26
N LEU A 300 3.50 -6.56 5.17
CA LEU A 300 2.35 -7.29 4.65
C LEU A 300 2.84 -8.43 3.73
N ASN A 301 2.74 -9.67 4.20
CA ASN A 301 3.24 -10.83 3.47
C ASN A 301 2.37 -11.19 2.24
N ARG A 302 3.01 -11.34 1.07
CA ARG A 302 2.46 -11.73 -0.23
C ARG A 302 1.16 -11.01 -0.53
N HIS A 303 1.21 -9.69 -0.39
CA HIS A 303 0.06 -8.82 -0.28
C HIS A 303 -0.69 -8.67 -1.61
N CYS A 304 0.04 -8.39 -2.70
CA CYS A 304 -0.51 -8.08 -4.01
C CYS A 304 0.37 -8.63 -5.14
N ARG A 305 -0.14 -8.57 -6.38
CA ARG A 305 0.63 -8.91 -7.59
C ARG A 305 1.31 -7.66 -8.13
N ILE A 306 2.63 -7.69 -8.16
CA ILE A 306 3.44 -6.68 -8.83
C ILE A 306 4.63 -7.42 -9.45
N ASP A 307 4.94 -7.11 -10.71
CA ASP A 307 6.17 -7.53 -11.36
C ASP A 307 6.84 -6.30 -11.98
N ALA A 308 7.93 -5.87 -11.37
CA ALA A 308 8.84 -4.85 -11.84
C ALA A 308 10.24 -5.24 -11.37
N ASP A 309 11.27 -4.48 -11.74
CA ASP A 309 12.64 -4.75 -11.30
C ASP A 309 12.73 -4.89 -9.77
N ARG A 310 13.55 -5.84 -9.30
CA ARG A 310 13.69 -6.25 -7.89
C ARG A 310 15.16 -6.26 -7.50
N ASP A 311 15.46 -5.90 -6.26
CA ASP A 311 16.78 -6.10 -5.65
C ASP A 311 16.87 -7.47 -4.95
N VAL A 312 15.71 -8.04 -4.59
CA VAL A 312 15.56 -9.35 -3.96
C VAL A 312 14.66 -10.23 -4.82
N GLU A 313 15.16 -11.39 -5.21
CA GLU A 313 14.34 -12.40 -5.90
C GLU A 313 13.29 -13.01 -4.97
N VAL A 314 12.04 -12.99 -5.40
CA VAL A 314 10.87 -13.55 -4.70
C VAL A 314 10.16 -14.55 -5.62
N GLU A 315 9.74 -15.70 -5.08
CA GLU A 315 9.14 -16.76 -5.89
C GLU A 315 7.68 -16.47 -6.27
N GLY A 316 7.30 -16.60 -7.53
CA GLY A 316 5.89 -16.46 -7.93
C GLY A 316 5.42 -15.00 -8.03
N PRO A 317 4.10 -14.78 -8.19
CA PRO A 317 3.59 -13.50 -8.68
C PRO A 317 3.27 -12.47 -7.59
N TYR A 318 3.31 -12.87 -6.31
CA TYR A 318 2.92 -11.99 -5.21
C TYR A 318 4.16 -11.39 -4.53
N GLU A 319 4.10 -10.12 -4.16
CA GLU A 319 5.19 -9.47 -3.43
C GLU A 319 4.78 -9.13 -2.00
N ASP A 320 5.76 -9.12 -1.10
CA ASP A 320 5.61 -8.54 0.22
C ASP A 320 5.65 -7.00 0.11
N LEU A 321 4.86 -6.30 0.94
CA LEU A 321 4.89 -4.84 1.02
C LEU A 321 5.32 -4.41 2.43
N ASN A 322 6.21 -3.44 2.52
CA ASN A 322 6.61 -2.78 3.75
C ASN A 322 5.69 -1.58 3.99
N VAL A 323 5.13 -1.48 5.19
CA VAL A 323 4.25 -0.37 5.56
C VAL A 323 5.08 0.75 6.15
N TRP A 324 4.95 1.94 5.58
CA TRP A 324 5.63 3.15 6.03
C TRP A 324 4.59 4.23 6.35
N PHE A 325 4.80 5.02 7.40
CA PHE A 325 3.89 6.13 7.73
C PHE A 325 4.64 7.39 8.12
N LEU A 326 4.09 8.55 7.77
CA LEU A 326 4.64 9.83 8.18
C LEU A 326 4.21 10.12 9.63
N PRO A 327 5.13 10.14 10.61
CA PRO A 327 4.77 10.51 11.98
C PRO A 327 4.36 11.99 12.04
N ARG A 328 3.27 12.29 12.74
CA ARG A 328 2.73 13.65 12.88
C ARG A 328 2.45 14.03 14.32
#